data_AF-A0A355EUH9-F1
#
_entry.id   AF-A0A355EUH9-F1
#
_cell.length_a   1.000
_cell.length_b   1.000
_cell.length_c   1.000
_cell.angle_alpha   90.00
_cell.angle_beta   90.00
_cell.angle_gamma   90.00
#
_symmetry.space_group_name_H-M   'P 1'
#
loop_
_entity.id
_entity.type
_entity.pdbx_description
1 polymer ?
#
loop_
_entity_poly.entity_id
_entity_poly.type
_entity_poly.pdbx_seq_one_letter_code
_entity_poly.pdbx_strand_id
1 'polypeptide(L)'
;MLGLRGVACSVGNPLATILQPDRASPSNFGKGASFRVSSEEKHLKVTDKRMFTPQGELREEYRVRAEKSTAAPPAEAAPAPAPQPVPPPREPEPSGPPPELPDAEPDGPSFYDLVSMMAEPIPLYLGDMDLPNGQVVENLEMARLHIDLLGVLKTKTAGNLTAQEAAFLEDLLYRARVRYVQKTR
;
A
#
# COMPACT_ATOMS: atom_id res chain seq x y z
N MET A 1 15.86 58.46 -22.62
CA MET A 1 16.79 57.68 -23.46
C MET A 1 18.19 57.81 -22.88
N LEU A 2 18.69 56.79 -22.18
CA LEU A 2 20.09 56.72 -21.75
C LEU A 2 20.73 55.49 -22.40
N GLY A 3 21.61 55.74 -23.37
CA GLY A 3 22.79 54.92 -23.64
C GLY A 3 24.01 55.76 -23.25
N LEU A 4 25.24 55.26 -23.12
CA LEU A 4 25.84 53.97 -23.46
C LEU A 4 27.29 54.04 -22.93
N ARG A 5 27.93 52.88 -22.70
CA ARG A 5 29.39 52.64 -22.57
C ARG A 5 30.00 53.02 -21.20
N GLY A 6 30.82 52.21 -20.54
CA GLY A 6 31.56 51.01 -20.93
C GLY A 6 32.94 51.14 -20.26
N VAL A 7 33.28 50.24 -19.33
CA VAL A 7 34.62 50.17 -18.73
C VAL A 7 35.14 48.76 -18.90
N ALA A 8 36.22 48.66 -19.65
CA ALA A 8 37.07 47.49 -19.76
C ALA A 8 37.98 47.44 -18.53
N CYS A 9 38.11 46.25 -17.92
CA CYS A 9 39.27 45.92 -17.09
C CYS A 9 39.90 44.66 -17.68
N SER A 10 41.16 44.80 -18.06
CA SER A 10 42.00 43.77 -18.66
C SER A 10 43.18 43.50 -17.73
N VAL A 11 43.60 42.23 -17.74
CA VAL A 11 44.91 41.67 -17.35
C VAL A 11 45.21 41.51 -15.85
N GLY A 12 45.53 40.27 -15.47
CA GLY A 12 46.41 40.02 -14.32
C GLY A 12 46.24 38.65 -13.63
N ASN A 13 46.53 37.55 -14.31
CA ASN A 13 46.94 36.29 -13.67
C ASN A 13 48.44 36.14 -14.01
N PRO A 14 49.37 35.85 -13.08
CA PRO A 14 49.51 34.48 -12.55
C PRO A 14 50.11 34.40 -11.13
N LEU A 15 49.84 33.33 -10.37
CA LEU A 15 50.87 32.59 -9.61
C LEU A 15 50.26 31.36 -8.96
N ALA A 16 50.76 30.22 -9.41
CA ALA A 16 50.53 28.89 -8.86
C ALA A 16 51.10 28.76 -7.44
N THR A 17 50.44 27.95 -6.60
CA THR A 17 51.03 26.90 -5.73
C THR A 17 49.97 26.47 -4.70
N ILE A 18 49.21 25.42 -4.99
CA ILE A 18 48.64 24.55 -3.96
C ILE A 18 48.89 23.12 -4.43
N LEU A 19 50.07 22.62 -4.10
CA LEU A 19 50.44 21.21 -4.14
C LEU A 19 51.03 20.88 -2.77
N GLN A 20 50.28 20.15 -1.94
CA GLN A 20 50.84 19.18 -1.00
C GLN A 20 49.71 18.25 -0.50
N PRO A 21 49.80 16.94 -0.78
CA PRO A 21 48.98 15.93 -0.13
C PRO A 21 49.62 15.56 1.22
N ASP A 22 48.92 15.78 2.33
CA ASP A 22 49.42 15.40 3.64
C ASP A 22 49.28 13.88 3.88
N ARG A 23 50.33 13.34 4.49
CA ARG A 23 50.62 11.95 4.75
C ARG A 23 49.73 11.37 5.85
N ALA A 24 49.27 10.15 5.57
CA ALA A 24 49.24 9.00 6.46
C ALA A 24 49.24 9.24 7.99
N SER A 25 48.08 8.99 8.61
CA SER A 25 47.98 8.57 10.02
C SER A 25 47.54 7.10 10.05
N PRO A 26 48.31 6.17 10.66
CA PRO A 26 47.86 4.80 10.82
C PRO A 26 47.05 4.67 12.12
N SER A 27 45.73 4.80 12.04
CA SER A 27 44.84 4.42 13.14
C SER A 27 44.46 2.94 13.02
N ASN A 28 45.07 2.15 13.89
CA ASN A 28 44.74 0.78 14.31
C ASN A 28 43.43 0.20 13.74
N PHE A 29 43.58 -0.63 12.71
CA PHE A 29 42.57 -1.60 12.27
C PHE A 29 42.47 -2.68 13.36
N GLY A 30 41.47 -2.53 14.24
CA GLY A 30 41.14 -3.50 15.27
C GLY A 30 40.94 -4.88 14.66
N LYS A 31 41.73 -5.85 15.17
CA LYS A 31 41.64 -7.27 14.83
C LYS A 31 40.19 -7.73 14.83
N GLY A 32 39.67 -8.03 13.65
CA GLY A 32 38.44 -8.80 13.49
C GLY A 32 38.62 -10.14 14.16
N ALA A 33 37.95 -10.32 15.31
CA ALA A 33 37.74 -11.64 15.89
C ALA A 33 36.92 -12.45 14.89
N SER A 34 37.56 -13.46 14.31
CA SER A 34 36.88 -14.49 13.54
C SER A 34 35.91 -15.22 14.47
N PHE A 35 34.63 -14.84 14.42
CA PHE A 35 33.56 -15.65 14.98
C PHE A 35 33.47 -16.92 14.15
N ARG A 36 34.19 -17.97 14.59
CA ARG A 36 34.01 -19.32 14.06
C ARG A 36 32.55 -19.69 14.33
N VAL A 37 31.77 -19.84 13.26
CA VAL A 37 30.47 -20.52 13.35
C VAL A 37 30.78 -21.98 13.63
N SER A 38 30.71 -22.34 14.91
CA SER A 38 30.64 -23.74 15.33
C SER A 38 29.37 -24.32 14.70
N SER A 39 29.57 -25.24 13.76
CA SER A 39 28.52 -26.07 13.16
C SER A 39 27.97 -27.01 14.23
N GLU A 40 27.05 -26.51 15.03
CA GLU A 40 26.07 -27.33 15.73
C GLU A 40 24.87 -27.44 14.81
N GLU A 41 24.61 -28.66 14.33
CA GLU A 41 23.41 -29.01 13.57
C GLU A 41 22.17 -28.80 14.44
N LYS A 42 21.65 -27.57 14.47
CA LYS A 42 20.39 -27.25 15.11
C LYS A 42 19.27 -27.86 14.27
N HIS A 43 18.81 -29.03 14.69
CA HIS A 43 17.72 -29.77 14.09
C HIS A 43 16.42 -28.94 14.13
N LEU A 44 16.07 -28.29 13.01
CA LEU A 44 14.86 -27.50 12.84
C LEU A 44 13.63 -28.42 12.78
N LYS A 45 12.96 -28.61 13.92
CA LYS A 45 11.71 -29.37 14.00
C LYS A 45 10.53 -28.51 13.56
N VAL A 46 10.34 -28.39 12.24
CA VAL A 46 9.18 -27.72 11.66
C VAL A 46 7.96 -28.61 11.88
N THR A 47 7.17 -28.27 12.90
CA THR A 47 5.93 -28.99 13.18
C THR A 47 4.83 -28.42 12.29
N ASP A 48 4.39 -29.21 11.31
CA ASP A 48 3.33 -28.80 10.38
C ASP A 48 1.96 -28.77 11.09
N LYS A 49 1.46 -27.55 11.32
CA LYS A 49 0.15 -27.25 11.94
C LYS A 49 -1.02 -27.22 10.95
N ARG A 50 -0.84 -27.61 9.68
CA ARG A 50 -1.93 -27.59 8.70
C ARG A 50 -3.01 -28.60 9.08
N MET A 51 -4.27 -28.20 8.86
CA MET A 51 -5.45 -29.03 9.11
C MET A 51 -5.59 -30.20 8.10
N PHE A 52 -4.86 -30.12 6.99
CA PHE A 52 -4.88 -31.08 5.89
C PHE A 52 -3.52 -31.79 5.79
N THR A 53 -3.54 -33.08 5.51
CA THR A 53 -2.37 -33.86 5.11
C THR A 53 -1.93 -33.44 3.70
N PRO A 54 -0.66 -33.69 3.28
CA PRO A 54 -0.22 -33.39 1.92
C PRO A 54 -1.00 -34.14 0.83
N GLN A 55 -1.79 -35.15 1.20
CA GLN A 55 -2.74 -35.87 0.35
C GLN A 55 -4.08 -35.14 0.18
N GLY A 56 -4.26 -33.96 0.81
CA GLY A 56 -5.47 -33.16 0.74
C GLY A 56 -6.60 -33.63 1.66
N GLU A 57 -6.36 -34.64 2.50
CA GLU A 57 -7.34 -35.15 3.44
C GLU A 57 -7.28 -34.40 4.77
N LEU A 58 -8.44 -34.15 5.37
CA LEU A 58 -8.53 -33.50 6.68
C LEU A 58 -8.01 -34.47 7.77
N ARG A 59 -7.11 -34.01 8.64
CA ARG A 59 -6.56 -34.85 9.73
C ARG A 59 -7.68 -35.31 10.67
N GLU A 60 -7.55 -36.54 11.17
CA GLU A 60 -8.56 -37.21 12.02
C GLU A 60 -8.95 -36.39 13.26
N GLU A 61 -8.00 -35.66 13.84
CA GLU A 61 -8.23 -34.76 14.98
C GLU A 61 -9.29 -33.67 14.69
N TYR A 62 -9.40 -33.21 13.44
CA TYR A 62 -10.43 -32.26 13.01
C TYR A 62 -11.71 -32.96 12.50
N ARG A 63 -11.58 -34.18 11.95
CA ARG A 63 -12.71 -34.99 11.51
C ARG A 63 -13.59 -35.44 12.68
N VAL A 64 -12.98 -35.89 13.78
CA VAL A 64 -13.68 -36.30 15.01
C VAL A 64 -14.43 -35.11 15.65
N ARG A 65 -13.91 -33.88 15.52
CA ARG A 65 -14.60 -32.65 15.97
C ARG A 65 -15.85 -32.35 15.14
N ALA A 66 -15.79 -32.59 13.83
CA ALA A 66 -16.92 -32.41 12.91
C ALA A 66 -17.99 -33.50 13.07
N GLU A 67 -17.57 -34.75 13.26
CA GLU A 67 -18.46 -35.90 13.46
C GLU A 67 -19.19 -35.84 14.82
N LYS A 68 -18.53 -35.33 15.89
CA LYS A 68 -19.18 -35.10 17.19
C LYS A 68 -20.25 -33.99 17.16
N SER A 69 -20.34 -33.22 16.07
CA SER A 69 -21.40 -32.21 15.87
C SER A 69 -22.54 -32.68 14.94
N THR A 70 -22.52 -33.93 14.42
CA THR A 70 -23.50 -34.37 13.39
C THR A 70 -24.04 -35.80 13.60
N ALA A 71 -24.55 -36.13 14.79
CA ALA A 71 -25.40 -37.31 15.03
C ALA A 71 -26.45 -36.98 16.11
N ALA A 72 -27.78 -37.02 15.94
CA ALA A 72 -28.69 -37.55 14.90
C ALA A 72 -30.16 -36.97 15.09
N PRO A 73 -31.13 -37.16 14.14
CA PRO A 73 -32.37 -36.36 13.84
C PRO A 73 -33.73 -37.16 13.99
N PRO A 74 -34.90 -36.94 13.30
CA PRO A 74 -35.80 -35.81 12.93
C PRO A 74 -37.36 -36.02 13.21
N ALA A 75 -38.24 -35.10 12.73
CA ALA A 75 -39.74 -35.07 12.62
C ALA A 75 -40.48 -34.31 13.76
N GLU A 76 -41.49 -33.43 13.59
CA GLU A 76 -42.61 -33.31 12.65
C GLU A 76 -43.31 -31.91 12.78
N ALA A 77 -44.01 -31.48 11.71
CA ALA A 77 -45.10 -30.48 11.62
C ALA A 77 -44.86 -28.94 11.72
N ALA A 78 -45.49 -28.25 10.75
CA ALA A 78 -45.74 -26.82 10.47
C ALA A 78 -46.19 -25.95 11.69
N PRO A 79 -46.19 -24.58 11.66
CA PRO A 79 -46.41 -23.69 10.52
C PRO A 79 -45.47 -22.46 10.40
N ALA A 80 -45.68 -21.69 9.33
CA ALA A 80 -44.96 -20.47 8.97
C ALA A 80 -44.83 -19.45 10.13
N PRO A 81 -43.63 -18.86 10.35
CA PRO A 81 -43.54 -17.66 11.16
C PRO A 81 -44.02 -16.47 10.31
N ALA A 82 -45.03 -15.79 10.84
CA ALA A 82 -45.47 -14.46 10.47
C ALA A 82 -44.29 -13.47 10.31
N PRO A 83 -44.45 -12.40 9.52
CA PRO A 83 -43.37 -11.46 9.21
C PRO A 83 -42.76 -10.87 10.48
N GLN A 84 -41.44 -10.99 10.62
CA GLN A 84 -40.72 -10.28 11.66
C GLN A 84 -40.88 -8.76 11.42
N PRO A 85 -41.09 -7.96 12.48
CA PRO A 85 -41.21 -6.52 12.35
C PRO A 85 -39.88 -5.97 11.83
N VAL A 86 -39.96 -5.28 10.70
CA VAL A 86 -38.90 -4.41 10.18
C VAL A 86 -38.44 -3.50 11.32
N PRO A 87 -37.13 -3.44 11.67
CA PRO A 87 -36.66 -2.40 12.57
C PRO A 87 -36.92 -1.04 11.91
N PRO A 88 -37.37 -0.01 12.66
CA PRO A 88 -37.76 1.26 12.07
C PRO A 88 -36.57 1.93 11.38
N PRO A 89 -36.80 2.67 10.27
CA PRO A 89 -35.81 3.56 9.69
C PRO A 89 -35.23 4.47 10.76
N ARG A 90 -33.90 4.47 10.90
CA ARG A 90 -33.20 5.40 11.77
C ARG A 90 -33.29 6.79 11.11
N GLU A 91 -34.24 7.60 11.55
CA GLU A 91 -34.30 9.02 11.21
C GLU A 91 -33.06 9.75 11.76
N PRO A 92 -32.57 10.79 11.05
CA PRO A 92 -31.35 11.49 11.42
C PRO A 92 -31.62 12.44 12.58
N GLU A 93 -30.94 12.26 13.71
CA GLU A 93 -30.88 13.30 14.72
C GLU A 93 -30.05 14.50 14.23
N PRO A 94 -30.44 15.73 14.59
CA PRO A 94 -29.81 16.95 14.09
C PRO A 94 -28.41 17.08 14.68
N SER A 95 -27.39 17.01 13.82
CA SER A 95 -26.01 17.24 14.19
C SER A 95 -25.79 18.71 14.51
N GLY A 96 -25.15 18.95 15.65
CA GLY A 96 -24.70 20.25 16.13
C GLY A 96 -23.58 20.89 15.27
N PRO A 97 -22.73 21.75 15.87
CA PRO A 97 -21.80 22.62 15.15
C PRO A 97 -20.83 21.86 14.24
N PRO A 98 -20.22 22.54 13.23
CA PRO A 98 -19.56 21.93 12.08
C PRO A 98 -18.55 20.83 12.45
N PRO A 99 -18.41 19.77 11.66
CA PRO A 99 -17.43 18.73 11.93
C PRO A 99 -16.02 19.31 11.74
N GLU A 100 -15.40 19.67 12.86
CA GLU A 100 -13.95 19.60 12.99
C GLU A 100 -13.56 18.15 12.70
N LEU A 101 -12.60 17.98 11.78
CA LEU A 101 -12.08 16.67 11.38
C LEU A 101 -11.78 15.84 12.63
N PRO A 102 -12.41 14.67 12.82
CA PRO A 102 -12.17 13.87 14.01
C PRO A 102 -10.71 13.39 14.00
N ASP A 103 -10.09 13.55 15.16
CA ASP A 103 -8.78 13.06 15.51
C ASP A 103 -8.49 11.68 14.88
N ALA A 104 -7.48 11.62 14.01
CA ALA A 104 -6.68 10.41 13.93
C ALA A 104 -6.15 10.17 15.34
N GLU A 105 -6.24 8.98 15.92
CA GLU A 105 -5.49 7.84 15.44
C GLU A 105 -6.25 6.53 15.67
N PRO A 106 -6.55 5.74 14.62
CA PRO A 106 -6.32 4.32 14.72
C PRO A 106 -4.80 4.10 14.64
N ASP A 107 -4.22 3.25 15.49
CA ASP A 107 -2.81 2.80 15.47
C ASP A 107 -2.47 2.01 14.18
N GLY A 108 -2.71 2.59 12.99
CA GLY A 108 -2.57 1.90 11.73
C GLY A 108 -2.99 2.73 10.50
N PRO A 109 -2.66 2.23 9.30
CA PRO A 109 -2.97 2.91 8.05
C PRO A 109 -4.48 3.05 7.85
N SER A 110 -4.90 4.22 7.40
CA SER A 110 -6.29 4.52 7.06
C SER A 110 -6.67 3.95 5.68
N PHE A 111 -7.98 3.94 5.38
CA PHE A 111 -8.46 3.60 4.03
C PHE A 111 -7.87 4.51 2.95
N TYR A 112 -7.72 5.81 3.25
CA TYR A 112 -7.12 6.78 2.34
C TYR A 112 -5.65 6.44 2.03
N ASP A 113 -4.90 5.97 3.02
CA ASP A 113 -3.50 5.55 2.83
C ASP A 113 -3.41 4.33 1.91
N LEU A 114 -4.28 3.34 2.12
CA LEU A 114 -4.36 2.15 1.27
C LEU A 114 -4.66 2.51 -0.19
N VAL A 115 -5.67 3.36 -0.41
CA VAL A 115 -6.06 3.78 -1.75
C VAL A 115 -4.96 4.62 -2.40
N SER A 116 -4.32 5.51 -1.65
CA SER A 116 -3.22 6.36 -2.14
C SER A 116 -2.03 5.51 -2.59
N MET A 117 -1.58 4.56 -1.74
CA MET A 117 -0.50 3.63 -2.07
C MET A 117 -0.80 2.82 -3.34
N MET A 118 -2.05 2.40 -3.53
CA MET A 118 -2.44 1.61 -4.70
C MET A 118 -2.55 2.46 -5.98
N ALA A 119 -2.81 3.76 -5.83
CA ALA A 119 -2.96 4.72 -6.93
C ALA A 119 -1.62 5.34 -7.38
N GLU A 120 -0.62 5.42 -6.51
CA GLU A 120 0.72 5.99 -6.80
C GLU A 120 1.36 5.51 -8.11
N PRO A 121 1.29 4.22 -8.51
CA PRO A 121 1.93 3.77 -9.74
C PRO A 121 1.23 4.26 -11.03
N ILE A 122 -0.01 4.75 -10.93
CA ILE A 122 -0.79 5.18 -12.11
C ILE A 122 -0.12 6.35 -12.84
N PRO A 123 0.13 7.52 -12.21
CA PRO A 123 0.80 8.63 -12.89
C PRO A 123 2.21 8.26 -13.37
N LEU A 124 2.92 7.39 -12.64
CA LEU A 124 4.21 6.86 -13.07
C LEU A 124 4.09 6.15 -14.42
N TYR A 125 3.23 5.14 -14.51
CA TYR A 125 3.03 4.35 -15.73
C TYR A 125 2.33 5.11 -16.87
N LEU A 126 1.61 6.19 -16.57
CA LEU A 126 1.09 7.11 -17.59
C LEU A 126 2.16 8.05 -18.16
N GLY A 127 3.39 8.03 -17.63
CA GLY A 127 4.45 8.95 -18.01
C GLY A 127 4.18 10.40 -17.58
N ASP A 128 3.43 10.57 -16.48
CA ASP A 128 3.18 11.89 -15.87
C ASP A 128 4.19 12.22 -14.76
N MET A 129 4.99 11.23 -14.34
CA MET A 129 6.07 11.39 -13.37
C MET A 129 7.40 10.88 -13.93
N ASP A 130 8.44 11.67 -13.73
CA ASP A 130 9.81 11.30 -14.05
C ASP A 130 10.45 10.57 -12.87
N LEU A 131 11.28 9.56 -13.15
CA LEU A 131 12.13 8.95 -12.13
C LEU A 131 13.26 9.92 -11.73
N PRO A 132 13.89 9.71 -10.55
CA PRO A 132 15.02 10.53 -10.11
C PRO A 132 16.22 10.57 -11.08
N ASN A 133 16.31 9.60 -11.99
CA ASN A 133 17.33 9.51 -13.04
C ASN A 133 16.94 10.24 -14.34
N GLY A 134 15.78 10.93 -14.37
CA GLY A 134 15.24 11.61 -15.54
C GLY A 134 14.59 10.70 -16.59
N GLN A 135 14.39 9.41 -16.29
CA GLN A 135 13.71 8.50 -17.20
C GLN A 135 12.20 8.55 -16.99
N VAL A 136 11.45 8.49 -18.09
CA VAL A 136 9.99 8.33 -18.08
C VAL A 136 9.67 6.86 -18.28
N VAL A 137 8.96 6.24 -17.33
CA VAL A 137 8.50 4.85 -17.45
C VAL A 137 7.06 4.86 -17.93
N GLU A 138 6.85 4.81 -19.24
CA GLU A 138 5.50 4.74 -19.82
C GLU A 138 5.10 3.29 -20.09
N ASN A 139 4.03 2.84 -19.43
CA ASN A 139 3.41 1.53 -19.66
C ASN A 139 1.89 1.61 -19.44
N LEU A 140 1.17 1.89 -20.52
CA LEU A 140 -0.30 2.03 -20.48
C LEU A 140 -1.00 0.76 -20.01
N GLU A 141 -0.47 -0.43 -20.31
CA GLU A 141 -1.07 -1.69 -19.85
C GLU A 141 -0.99 -1.84 -18.33
N MET A 142 0.14 -1.48 -17.73
CA MET A 142 0.29 -1.47 -16.28
C MET A 142 -0.56 -0.37 -15.63
N ALA A 143 -0.66 0.82 -16.23
CA ALA A 143 -1.56 1.87 -15.75
C ALA A 143 -3.02 1.38 -15.71
N ARG A 144 -3.46 0.69 -16.77
CA ARG A 144 -4.80 0.09 -16.83
C ARG A 144 -5.02 -0.93 -15.72
N LEU A 145 -4.06 -1.83 -15.49
CA LEU A 145 -4.13 -2.82 -14.43
C LEU A 145 -4.36 -2.17 -13.05
N HIS A 146 -3.63 -1.09 -12.74
CA HIS A 146 -3.80 -0.36 -11.47
C HIS A 146 -5.17 0.32 -11.37
N ILE A 147 -5.68 0.90 -12.46
CA ILE A 147 -7.04 1.48 -12.52
C ILE A 147 -8.10 0.39 -12.30
N ASP A 148 -7.94 -0.77 -12.92
CA ASP A 148 -8.86 -1.90 -12.79
C ASP A 148 -8.83 -2.46 -11.36
N LEU A 149 -7.65 -2.52 -10.73
CA LEU A 149 -7.50 -2.94 -9.33
C LEU A 149 -8.24 -2.01 -8.37
N LEU A 150 -8.16 -0.69 -8.57
CA LEU A 150 -8.97 0.28 -7.81
C LEU A 150 -10.48 0.07 -8.05
N GLY A 151 -10.87 -0.31 -9.27
CA GLY A 151 -12.24 -0.68 -9.60
C GLY A 151 -12.72 -1.94 -8.86
N VAL A 152 -11.86 -2.95 -8.75
CA VAL A 152 -12.14 -4.15 -7.95
C VAL A 152 -12.26 -3.80 -6.48
N LEU A 153 -11.36 -2.96 -5.96
CA LEU A 153 -11.41 -2.49 -4.57
C LEU A 153 -12.74 -1.81 -4.28
N LYS A 154 -13.17 -0.86 -5.11
CA LYS A 154 -14.50 -0.22 -5.01
C LYS A 154 -15.63 -1.25 -4.94
N THR A 155 -15.59 -2.25 -5.81
CA THR A 155 -16.64 -3.27 -5.89
C THR A 155 -16.67 -4.17 -4.66
N LYS A 156 -15.49 -4.51 -4.11
CA LYS A 156 -15.37 -5.39 -2.94
C LYS A 156 -15.61 -4.68 -1.61
N THR A 157 -15.37 -3.38 -1.55
CA THR A 157 -15.63 -2.55 -0.36
C THR A 157 -17.01 -1.88 -0.39
N ALA A 158 -17.78 -2.07 -1.46
CA ALA A 158 -19.14 -1.54 -1.57
C ALA A 158 -20.01 -1.94 -0.36
N GLY A 159 -20.67 -0.97 0.25
CA GLY A 159 -21.48 -1.16 1.47
C GLY A 159 -20.69 -1.05 2.79
N ASN A 160 -19.36 -1.09 2.74
CA ASN A 160 -18.49 -0.89 3.91
C ASN A 160 -17.83 0.51 3.95
N LEU A 161 -18.00 1.31 2.89
CA LEU A 161 -17.43 2.65 2.79
C LEU A 161 -18.37 3.70 3.41
N THR A 162 -17.78 4.68 4.07
CA THR A 162 -18.47 5.94 4.39
C THR A 162 -18.74 6.74 3.11
N ALA A 163 -19.68 7.70 3.17
CA ALA A 163 -20.00 8.55 2.02
C ALA A 163 -18.76 9.35 1.51
N GLN A 164 -17.89 9.77 2.43
CA GLN A 164 -16.67 10.52 2.10
C GLN A 164 -15.63 9.63 1.42
N GLU A 165 -15.40 8.42 1.92
CA GLU A 165 -14.46 7.46 1.32
C GLU A 165 -14.93 7.01 -0.07
N ALA A 166 -16.23 6.77 -0.24
CA ALA A 166 -16.81 6.42 -1.52
C ALA A 166 -16.62 7.54 -2.55
N ALA A 167 -16.92 8.79 -2.18
CA ALA A 167 -16.72 9.95 -3.05
C ALA A 167 -15.25 10.14 -3.42
N PHE A 168 -14.32 9.98 -2.46
CA PHE A 168 -12.89 10.06 -2.70
C PHE A 168 -12.41 9.01 -3.72
N LEU A 169 -12.79 7.74 -3.51
CA LEU A 169 -12.41 6.66 -4.43
C LEU A 169 -12.99 6.85 -5.83
N GLU A 170 -14.22 7.36 -5.92
CA GLU A 170 -14.86 7.67 -7.21
C GLU A 170 -14.18 8.79 -7.97
N ASP A 171 -13.86 9.90 -7.30
CA ASP A 171 -13.13 11.02 -7.89
C ASP A 171 -11.74 10.60 -8.36
N LEU A 172 -11.01 9.83 -7.53
CA LEU A 172 -9.70 9.30 -7.89
C LEU A 172 -9.76 8.38 -9.12
N LEU A 173 -10.73 7.44 -9.16
CA LEU A 173 -10.94 6.57 -10.32
C LEU A 173 -11.32 7.35 -11.58
N TYR A 174 -12.16 8.38 -11.45
CA TYR A 174 -12.56 9.22 -12.56
C TYR A 174 -11.35 9.94 -13.16
N ARG A 175 -10.54 10.61 -12.33
CA ARG A 175 -9.33 11.32 -12.76
C ARG A 175 -8.35 10.39 -13.45
N ALA A 176 -8.09 9.22 -12.86
CA ALA A 176 -7.17 8.23 -13.43
C ALA A 176 -7.63 7.72 -14.80
N ARG A 177 -8.93 7.40 -14.95
CA ARG A 177 -9.50 6.95 -16.24
C ARG A 177 -9.44 8.02 -17.31
N VAL A 178 -9.76 9.26 -16.97
CA VAL A 178 -9.68 10.38 -17.91
C VAL A 178 -8.24 10.58 -18.38
N ARG A 179 -7.25 10.54 -17.48
CA ARG A 179 -5.83 10.63 -17.84
C ARG A 179 -5.40 9.47 -18.75
N TYR A 180 -5.82 8.24 -18.44
CA TYR A 180 -5.55 7.09 -19.29
C TYR A 180 -6.09 7.25 -20.71
N VAL A 181 -7.34 7.70 -20.86
CA VAL A 181 -7.94 7.93 -22.18
C VAL A 181 -7.23 9.05 -22.94
N GLN A 182 -6.79 10.11 -22.26
CA GLN A 182 -6.01 11.18 -22.87
C GLN A 182 -4.67 10.70 -23.42
N LYS A 183 -4.00 9.76 -22.72
CA LYS A 183 -2.72 9.18 -23.18
C LYS A 183 -2.89 8.15 -24.31
N THR A 184 -4.03 7.48 -24.36
CA THR A 184 -4.32 6.46 -25.38
C THR A 184 -4.83 7.06 -26.70
N ARG A 185 -5.22 8.33 -26.71
CA ARG A 185 -5.81 9.02 -27.85
C ARG A 185 -4.77 9.75 -28.69
#